data_AF-A0A0V8HZA0-F1
#
_entry.id   AF-A0A0V8HZA0-F1
#
_cell.length_a   1.000
_cell.length_b   1.000
_cell.length_c   1.000
_cell.angle_alpha   90.00
_cell.angle_beta   90.00
_cell.angle_gamma   90.00
#
_symmetry.space_group_name_H-M   'P 1'
#
loop_
_entity.id
_entity.type
_entity.pdbx_description
1 polymer ?
#
loop_
_entity_poly.entity_id
_entity_poly.type
_entity_poly.pdbx_seq_one_letter_code
_entity_poly.pdbx_strand_id
1 'polypeptide(L)'
;MQTPSQDSTPATPNNSSHNKKKQKNKAKPWIIAGSCVVAVGAVYFGAAAFISSQVPANASIAGVNIGSMNGDEARAEIERVVAPLAEEPIKVTVNAKDYTIDPVKAGLSLNVDDTVNDLTSYTVNPVKLYQRLTGDYEVTPELNVDQDKLSAQIEALAKKANAEVTEGKIEFADGAAKLSKPVDGVALKNDEAATKISDDWSIGGAPIELPADVVNPEISADTLQKFYDDQVTKLLKGDVTLASGDKKAKLSAASIAAATTYAPKDGAPALTLDDKKLYNAATKNSDLSSTAKDAKIVLKNGKPSIEESTKGISLETDGLGAKVLAASATDNRTAEVKMTETEADFTTADAKKLGIKEAIVDFSTPYPASDTVRTKNLKAGAARVTGVIVKPGERFSLLNTLGPITTANGYFSSGVVENGFSSEAVGGGLSQISTMMYNVGFLAGYDDITHKPHSRWFDRYPAGREATLWEGQIDMIWENNTPYGVMVQAWVSDNAVHTRLWSTKYWKVSEKSSGKYNLTDPETKYNEAEKCVAESGGQKGFTIDITRYRETIDGSKKLPAETKSWTYSPWNKIVCGKKP
;
A
#
# COMPACT_ATOMS: atom_id res chain seq x y z
N MET A 1 0.96 -41.17 111.22
CA MET A 1 2.00 -41.71 110.31
C MET A 1 3.16 -40.73 110.34
N GLN A 2 4.13 -41.00 111.20
CA GLN A 2 5.47 -41.53 110.86
C GLN A 2 6.49 -40.42 110.57
N THR A 3 7.35 -40.18 111.57
CA THR A 3 8.77 -39.74 111.52
C THR A 3 9.62 -40.71 110.64
N PRO A 4 10.95 -40.51 110.38
CA PRO A 4 11.96 -39.68 111.09
C PRO A 4 13.07 -39.02 110.20
N SER A 5 13.94 -38.13 110.72
CA SER A 5 15.38 -38.33 111.14
C SER A 5 16.34 -37.53 110.23
N GLN A 6 17.50 -36.98 110.58
CA GLN A 6 18.26 -36.82 111.84
C GLN A 6 19.53 -35.95 111.59
N ASP A 7 19.93 -35.18 112.61
CA ASP A 7 21.30 -34.94 113.15
C ASP A 7 22.43 -34.32 112.26
N SER A 8 23.37 -33.48 112.77
CA SER A 8 23.94 -33.39 114.13
C SER A 8 24.59 -32.01 114.47
N THR A 9 24.47 -31.68 115.76
CA THR A 9 24.98 -30.60 116.64
C THR A 9 26.49 -30.72 117.03
N PRO A 10 27.04 -30.03 118.07
CA PRO A 10 27.19 -28.59 118.39
C PRO A 10 28.58 -28.23 119.02
N ALA A 11 28.79 -26.99 119.49
CA ALA A 11 29.35 -26.68 120.84
C ALA A 11 29.42 -25.17 121.14
N THR A 12 28.75 -24.75 122.20
CA THR A 12 28.76 -23.44 122.90
C THR A 12 29.79 -23.47 124.06
N PRO A 13 29.86 -22.53 125.05
CA PRO A 13 29.63 -21.07 125.12
C PRO A 13 30.75 -20.34 125.94
N ASN A 14 30.71 -19.00 126.13
CA ASN A 14 30.40 -18.32 127.42
C ASN A 14 30.74 -16.82 127.50
N ASN A 15 29.75 -16.06 127.99
CA ASN A 15 29.76 -14.97 128.97
C ASN A 15 30.96 -13.99 129.09
N SER A 16 30.68 -12.67 129.08
CA SER A 16 30.31 -11.91 130.31
C SER A 16 30.34 -10.39 130.09
N SER A 17 29.45 -9.70 130.81
CA SER A 17 29.23 -8.25 130.86
C SER A 17 30.28 -7.49 131.67
N HIS A 18 30.56 -6.21 131.36
CA HIS A 18 30.82 -5.16 132.35
C HIS A 18 30.66 -3.74 131.79
N ASN A 19 30.36 -2.81 132.70
CA ASN A 19 29.85 -1.45 132.52
C ASN A 19 30.87 -0.43 133.08
N LYS A 20 31.15 0.70 132.38
CA LYS A 20 31.25 2.09 132.94
C LYS A 20 31.97 3.13 132.03
N LYS A 21 31.22 4.23 131.79
CA LYS A 21 31.53 5.69 131.74
C LYS A 21 32.80 6.28 131.06
N LYS A 22 32.51 7.09 130.02
CA LYS A 22 32.94 8.47 129.65
C LYS A 22 34.43 8.89 129.68
N GLN A 23 34.94 9.25 128.50
CA GLN A 23 36.01 10.23 128.30
C GLN A 23 35.75 11.04 127.00
N LYS A 24 35.83 12.38 127.07
CA LYS A 24 35.78 13.29 125.91
C LYS A 24 37.16 13.32 125.24
N ASN A 25 37.22 13.23 123.91
CA ASN A 25 38.41 13.59 123.13
C ASN A 25 38.05 14.35 121.85
N LYS A 26 38.84 15.38 121.54
CA LYS A 26 38.82 16.19 120.31
C LYS A 26 39.61 15.47 119.21
N ALA A 27 38.99 15.23 118.06
CA ALA A 27 39.58 14.97 116.73
C ALA A 27 38.43 15.04 115.69
N LYS A 28 38.48 15.58 114.47
CA LYS A 28 39.39 16.40 113.65
C LYS A 28 38.49 17.00 112.53
N PRO A 29 38.60 18.28 112.13
CA PRO A 29 37.71 18.92 111.14
C PRO A 29 37.73 18.28 109.73
N TRP A 30 38.72 17.44 109.42
CA TRP A 30 38.81 16.70 108.16
C TRP A 30 37.79 15.55 108.02
N ILE A 31 37.25 15.00 109.12
CA ILE A 31 36.21 13.95 109.05
C ILE A 31 34.85 14.56 108.71
N ILE A 32 34.55 15.76 109.23
CA ILE A 32 33.32 16.50 108.90
C ILE A 32 33.40 17.06 107.47
N ALA A 33 34.53 17.64 107.07
CA ALA A 33 34.76 18.09 105.70
C ALA A 33 34.73 16.93 104.69
N GLY A 34 35.34 15.78 105.02
CA GLY A 34 35.27 14.55 104.21
C GLY A 34 33.85 13.98 104.12
N SER A 35 33.09 13.97 105.21
CA SER A 35 31.68 13.52 105.18
C SER A 35 30.78 14.48 104.39
N CYS A 36 31.06 15.78 104.43
CA CYS A 36 30.33 16.78 103.63
C CYS A 36 30.64 16.63 102.13
N VAL A 37 31.90 16.40 101.75
CA VAL A 37 32.27 16.18 100.33
C VAL A 37 31.68 14.86 99.80
N VAL A 38 31.68 13.80 100.61
CA VAL A 38 31.04 12.52 100.25
C VAL A 38 29.51 12.68 100.15
N ALA A 39 28.87 13.43 101.05
CA ALA A 39 27.43 13.69 100.99
C ALA A 39 27.06 14.57 99.79
N VAL A 40 27.83 15.62 99.49
CA VAL A 40 27.62 16.47 98.30
C VAL A 40 27.88 15.68 97.02
N GLY A 41 28.89 14.81 97.00
CA GLY A 41 29.11 13.86 95.91
C GLY A 41 27.93 12.90 95.73
N ALA A 42 27.44 12.27 96.80
CA ALA A 42 26.29 11.36 96.74
C ALA A 42 25.00 12.06 96.30
N VAL A 43 24.77 13.31 96.73
CA VAL A 43 23.66 14.14 96.27
C VAL A 43 23.83 14.52 94.81
N TYR A 44 25.03 14.90 94.37
CA TYR A 44 25.29 15.23 92.96
C TYR A 44 25.13 14.02 92.04
N PHE A 45 25.73 12.87 92.38
CA PHE A 45 25.58 11.64 91.59
C PHE A 45 24.16 11.07 91.66
N GLY A 46 23.46 11.22 92.80
CA GLY A 46 22.05 10.85 92.93
C GLY A 46 21.12 11.75 92.11
N ALA A 47 21.34 13.06 92.13
CA ALA A 47 20.62 14.01 91.29
C ALA A 47 20.95 13.81 89.80
N ALA A 48 22.21 13.55 89.46
CA ALA A 48 22.63 13.20 88.10
C ALA A 48 21.98 11.90 87.61
N ALA A 49 21.85 10.89 88.47
CA ALA A 49 21.15 9.64 88.15
C ALA A 49 19.64 9.87 87.93
N PHE A 50 19.00 10.65 88.80
CA PHE A 50 17.59 10.99 88.69
C PHE A 50 17.29 11.82 87.43
N ILE A 51 18.05 12.88 87.19
CA ILE A 51 17.93 13.73 85.99
C ILE A 51 18.27 12.93 84.73
N SER A 52 19.22 11.99 84.79
CA SER A 52 19.53 11.15 83.64
C SER A 52 18.47 10.09 83.34
N SER A 53 17.71 9.64 84.35
CA SER A 53 16.64 8.64 84.18
C SER A 53 15.35 9.20 83.57
N GLN A 54 15.28 10.52 83.40
CA GLN A 54 14.17 11.22 82.76
C GLN A 54 14.57 11.72 81.39
N VAL A 55 13.62 11.75 80.48
CA VAL A 55 13.77 12.43 79.19
C VAL A 55 13.99 13.93 79.45
N PRO A 56 14.90 14.60 78.71
CA PRO A 56 15.14 16.04 78.85
C PRO A 56 13.85 16.86 78.93
N ALA A 57 13.81 17.86 79.79
CA ALA A 57 12.70 18.79 79.87
C ALA A 57 12.49 19.48 78.51
N ASN A 58 11.23 19.74 78.14
CA ASN A 58 10.84 20.29 76.84
C ASN A 58 11.28 19.44 75.62
N ALA A 59 11.51 18.14 75.80
CA ALA A 59 11.78 17.26 74.68
C ALA A 59 10.52 16.99 73.85
N SER A 60 10.65 17.10 72.52
CA SER A 60 9.59 16.71 71.59
C SER A 60 10.12 15.91 70.41
N ILE A 61 9.36 14.91 69.98
CA ILE A 61 9.66 14.05 68.83
C ILE A 61 8.50 14.13 67.84
N ALA A 62 8.76 14.50 66.59
CA ALA A 62 7.72 14.68 65.56
C ALA A 62 6.50 15.51 66.02
N GLY A 63 6.74 16.55 66.83
CA GLY A 63 5.70 17.43 67.40
C GLY A 63 4.99 16.88 68.64
N VAL A 64 5.33 15.69 69.13
CA VAL A 64 4.80 15.08 70.37
C VAL A 64 5.72 15.39 71.54
N ASN A 65 5.18 15.97 72.61
CA ASN A 65 5.95 16.29 73.82
C ASN A 65 6.14 15.05 74.71
N ILE A 66 7.40 14.70 74.96
CA ILE A 66 7.83 13.58 75.79
C ILE A 66 8.72 14.03 76.97
N GLY A 67 8.83 15.34 77.18
CA GLY A 67 9.72 15.92 78.18
C GLY A 67 9.33 15.56 79.61
N SER A 68 10.34 15.38 80.46
CA SER A 68 10.18 15.04 81.89
C SER A 68 9.49 13.69 82.19
N MET A 69 9.14 12.91 81.16
CA MET A 69 8.69 11.53 81.32
C MET A 69 9.84 10.63 81.74
N ASN A 70 9.55 9.59 82.52
CA ASN A 70 10.52 8.51 82.72
C ASN A 70 10.58 7.60 81.47
N GLY A 71 11.58 6.73 81.38
CA GLY A 71 11.79 5.88 80.20
C GLY A 71 10.57 5.04 79.79
N ASP A 72 9.82 4.48 80.74
CA ASP A 72 8.65 3.64 80.43
C ASP A 72 7.44 4.46 79.97
N GLU A 73 7.24 5.64 80.59
CA GLU A 73 6.22 6.60 80.17
C GLU A 73 6.50 7.14 78.76
N ALA A 74 7.77 7.45 78.46
CA ALA A 74 8.18 7.91 77.15
C ALA A 74 8.00 6.84 76.07
N ARG A 75 8.36 5.56 76.35
CA ARG A 75 8.11 4.44 75.43
C ARG A 75 6.62 4.31 75.10
N ALA A 76 5.77 4.27 76.11
CA ALA A 76 4.33 4.10 75.92
C ALA A 76 3.71 5.25 75.12
N GLU A 77 4.16 6.50 75.34
CA GLU A 77 3.65 7.65 74.61
C GLU A 77 4.15 7.70 73.16
N ILE A 78 5.43 7.35 72.92
CA ILE A 78 5.99 7.23 71.56
C ILE A 78 5.26 6.13 70.77
N GLU A 79 5.05 4.95 71.36
CA GLU A 79 4.29 3.86 70.74
C GLU A 79 2.84 4.26 70.42
N ARG A 80 2.21 5.04 71.31
CA ARG A 80 0.81 5.43 71.15
C ARG A 80 0.60 6.49 70.08
N VAL A 81 1.52 7.46 69.96
CA VAL A 81 1.31 8.67 69.15
C VAL A 81 2.27 8.77 67.97
N VAL A 82 3.55 8.43 68.14
CA VAL A 82 4.59 8.61 67.12
C VAL A 82 4.68 7.40 66.19
N ALA A 83 4.52 6.18 66.73
CA ALA A 83 4.58 4.97 65.91
C ALA A 83 3.52 4.93 64.78
N PRO A 84 2.24 5.31 65.00
CA PRO A 84 1.27 5.39 63.90
C PRO A 84 1.65 6.41 62.82
N LEU A 85 2.33 7.51 63.18
CA LEU A 85 2.82 8.50 62.22
C LEU A 85 3.99 7.96 61.39
N ALA A 86 4.82 7.08 61.98
CA ALA A 86 5.91 6.40 61.28
C ALA A 86 5.40 5.35 60.27
N GLU A 87 4.17 4.88 60.42
CA GLU A 87 3.52 3.91 59.52
C GLU A 87 2.80 4.58 58.34
N GLU A 88 2.71 5.92 58.30
CA GLU A 88 2.07 6.63 57.19
C GLU A 88 2.84 6.45 55.86
N PRO A 89 2.14 6.34 54.71
CA PRO A 89 2.80 6.16 53.41
C PRO A 89 3.79 7.27 53.08
N ILE A 90 5.03 6.88 52.76
CA ILE A 90 6.09 7.80 52.35
C ILE A 90 5.79 8.27 50.94
N LYS A 91 5.70 9.58 50.74
CA LYS A 91 5.56 10.19 49.41
C LYS A 91 6.92 10.24 48.74
N VAL A 92 7.00 9.71 47.53
CA VAL A 92 8.23 9.75 46.73
C VAL A 92 7.92 10.23 45.32
N THR A 93 8.88 10.89 44.68
CA THR A 93 8.75 11.33 43.28
C THR A 93 9.80 10.65 42.42
N VAL A 94 9.39 10.21 41.22
CA VAL A 94 10.29 9.68 40.19
C VAL A 94 9.99 10.40 38.89
N ASN A 95 10.96 11.15 38.36
CA ASN A 95 10.78 11.99 37.16
C ASN A 95 9.50 12.86 37.24
N ALA A 96 9.35 13.62 38.32
CA ALA A 96 8.21 14.51 38.61
C ALA A 96 6.82 13.82 38.69
N LYS A 97 6.75 12.49 38.76
CA LYS A 97 5.51 11.74 39.05
C LYS A 97 5.49 11.27 40.50
N ASP A 98 4.33 11.41 41.14
CA ASP A 98 4.12 11.03 42.53
C ASP A 98 3.86 9.53 42.68
N TYR A 99 4.51 8.92 43.67
CA TYR A 99 4.30 7.56 44.13
C TYR A 99 4.29 7.50 45.66
N THR A 100 3.92 6.34 46.19
CA THR A 100 3.91 6.10 47.63
C THR A 100 4.58 4.78 47.96
N ILE A 101 5.40 4.77 49.02
CA ILE A 101 6.00 3.58 49.60
C ILE A 101 5.35 3.32 50.95
N ASP A 102 4.97 2.07 51.20
CA ASP A 102 4.46 1.61 52.49
C ASP A 102 5.66 1.34 53.41
N PRO A 103 5.87 2.14 54.48
CA PRO A 103 7.07 2.03 55.32
C PRO A 103 7.18 0.67 56.00
N VAL A 104 6.07 0.11 56.50
CA VAL A 104 6.05 -1.19 57.17
C VAL A 104 6.47 -2.30 56.22
N LYS A 105 5.94 -2.30 54.99
CA LYS A 105 6.35 -3.26 53.96
C LYS A 105 7.78 -3.04 53.46
N ALA A 106 8.26 -1.80 53.49
CA ALA A 106 9.64 -1.44 53.18
C ALA A 106 10.61 -1.77 54.31
N GLY A 107 10.12 -2.29 55.46
CA GLY A 107 10.97 -2.61 56.58
C GLY A 107 11.54 -1.39 57.30
N LEU A 108 10.87 -0.26 57.15
CA LEU A 108 11.15 1.01 57.82
C LEU A 108 10.32 1.06 59.10
N SER A 109 10.99 1.22 60.24
CA SER A 109 10.32 1.22 61.55
C SER A 109 11.00 2.15 62.55
N LEU A 110 10.21 2.68 63.48
CA LEU A 110 10.71 3.46 64.60
C LEU A 110 11.34 2.55 65.66
N ASN A 111 12.60 2.80 66.01
CA ASN A 111 13.27 2.10 67.10
C ASN A 111 13.01 2.85 68.42
N VAL A 112 11.87 2.52 69.06
CA VAL A 112 11.43 3.18 70.29
C VAL A 112 12.43 3.00 71.43
N ASP A 113 13.00 1.80 71.56
CA ASP A 113 13.93 1.50 72.64
C ASP A 113 15.22 2.29 72.52
N ASP A 114 15.87 2.29 71.34
CA ASP A 114 17.11 3.04 71.15
C ASP A 114 16.88 4.56 71.20
N THR A 115 15.73 5.04 70.68
CA THR A 115 15.32 6.44 70.80
C THR A 115 15.20 6.87 72.27
N VAL A 116 14.56 6.08 73.12
CA VAL A 116 14.41 6.40 74.55
C VAL A 116 15.73 6.22 75.32
N ASN A 117 16.53 5.21 74.96
CA ASN A 117 17.80 4.93 75.62
C ASN A 117 18.84 6.05 75.41
N ASP A 118 18.89 6.67 74.23
CA ASP A 118 19.78 7.81 73.98
C ASP A 118 19.44 9.00 74.91
N LEU A 119 18.14 9.28 75.05
CA LEU A 119 17.61 10.37 75.89
C LEU A 119 17.82 10.12 77.40
N THR A 120 17.77 8.86 77.83
CA THR A 120 17.87 8.46 79.24
C THR A 120 19.25 7.91 79.64
N SER A 121 20.24 8.06 78.76
CA SER A 121 21.63 7.66 79.02
C SER A 121 22.22 8.41 80.22
N TYR A 122 22.92 7.69 81.10
CA TYR A 122 23.52 8.26 82.31
C TYR A 122 24.66 9.24 82.00
N THR A 123 24.61 10.45 82.56
CA THR A 123 25.69 11.43 82.46
C THR A 123 25.94 12.15 83.78
N VAL A 124 27.21 12.46 84.03
CA VAL A 124 27.66 13.23 85.22
C VAL A 124 28.24 14.59 84.82
N ASN A 125 28.12 14.99 83.55
CA ASN A 125 28.61 16.27 83.06
C ASN A 125 27.64 17.40 83.48
N PRO A 126 28.08 18.37 84.30
CA PRO A 126 27.18 19.39 84.87
C PRO A 126 26.55 20.30 83.81
N VAL A 127 27.22 20.52 82.67
CA VAL A 127 26.68 21.30 81.55
C VAL A 127 25.56 20.55 80.85
N LYS A 128 25.74 19.24 80.59
CA LYS A 128 24.70 18.39 80.00
C LYS A 128 23.49 18.23 80.92
N LEU A 129 23.71 18.09 82.24
CA LEU A 129 22.63 18.01 83.23
C LEU A 129 21.81 19.30 83.29
N TYR A 130 22.45 20.47 83.19
CA TYR A 130 21.75 21.76 83.10
C TYR A 130 20.97 21.89 81.79
N GLN A 131 21.58 21.52 80.65
CA GLN A 131 20.91 21.51 79.34
C GLN A 131 19.68 20.60 79.31
N ARG A 132 19.73 19.44 79.97
CA ARG A 132 18.58 18.53 80.09
C ARG A 132 17.41 19.11 80.91
N LEU A 133 17.61 20.17 81.70
CA LEU A 133 16.56 20.78 82.53
C LEU A 133 15.99 22.07 81.94
N THR A 134 16.75 22.79 81.11
CA THR A 134 16.37 24.14 80.66
C THR A 134 16.49 24.37 79.15
N GLY A 135 17.06 23.43 78.40
CA GLY A 135 17.17 23.52 76.95
C GLY A 135 15.91 23.03 76.25
N ASP A 136 15.65 23.55 75.06
CA ASP A 136 14.69 22.94 74.13
C ASP A 136 15.36 21.75 73.43
N TYR A 137 14.68 20.62 73.35
CA TYR A 137 15.26 19.38 72.85
C TYR A 137 14.37 18.76 71.76
N GLU A 138 14.70 19.02 70.51
CA GLU A 138 14.07 18.31 69.39
C GLU A 138 14.75 16.95 69.21
N VAL A 139 13.99 15.88 69.45
CA VAL A 139 14.48 14.51 69.40
C VAL A 139 14.41 14.00 67.98
N THR A 140 15.56 13.61 67.44
CA THR A 140 15.62 12.80 66.22
C THR A 140 15.33 11.34 66.59
N PRO A 141 14.24 10.73 66.06
CA PRO A 141 13.97 9.31 66.28
C PRO A 141 15.07 8.44 65.70
N GLU A 142 15.45 7.38 66.42
CA GLU A 142 16.27 6.30 65.85
C GLU A 142 15.38 5.42 64.96
N LEU A 143 15.80 5.21 63.72
CA LEU A 143 15.02 4.49 62.71
C LEU A 143 15.75 3.22 62.31
N ASN A 144 15.00 2.10 62.26
CA ASN A 144 15.51 0.83 61.76
C ASN A 144 15.11 0.64 60.31
N VAL A 145 16.09 0.26 59.49
CA VAL A 145 15.90 -0.03 58.06
C VAL A 145 16.31 -1.47 57.77
N ASP A 146 15.35 -2.29 57.37
CA ASP A 146 15.59 -3.61 56.79
C ASP A 146 15.85 -3.45 55.28
N GLN A 147 17.13 -3.46 54.92
CA GLN A 147 17.61 -3.18 53.55
C GLN A 147 17.05 -4.16 52.51
N ASP A 148 16.78 -5.41 52.88
CA ASP A 148 16.22 -6.42 51.97
C ASP A 148 14.76 -6.10 51.64
N LYS A 149 13.96 -5.75 52.67
CA LYS A 149 12.56 -5.34 52.48
C LYS A 149 12.45 -4.01 51.73
N LEU A 150 13.33 -3.05 52.02
CA LEU A 150 13.37 -1.77 51.32
C LEU A 150 13.68 -1.96 49.84
N SER A 151 14.71 -2.75 49.54
CA SER A 151 15.08 -3.11 48.16
C SER A 151 13.91 -3.77 47.42
N ALA A 152 13.21 -4.72 48.06
CA ALA A 152 12.05 -5.38 47.46
C ALA A 152 10.88 -4.40 47.16
N GLN A 153 10.64 -3.42 48.03
CA GLN A 153 9.63 -2.38 47.76
C GLN A 153 10.06 -1.45 46.62
N ILE A 154 11.35 -1.11 46.54
CA ILE A 154 11.88 -0.28 45.47
C ILE A 154 11.81 -1.01 44.13
N GLU A 155 12.08 -2.31 44.07
CA GLU A 155 11.84 -3.10 42.87
C GLU A 155 10.36 -3.12 42.45
N ALA A 156 9.44 -3.20 43.41
CA ALA A 156 8.01 -3.14 43.14
C ALA A 156 7.57 -1.75 42.64
N LEU A 157 8.20 -0.68 43.15
CA LEU A 157 8.03 0.68 42.65
C LEU A 157 8.62 0.84 41.24
N ALA A 158 9.82 0.32 40.99
CA ALA A 158 10.49 0.35 39.70
C ALA A 158 9.63 -0.29 38.61
N LYS A 159 8.92 -1.39 38.90
CA LYS A 159 7.96 -2.01 37.94
C LYS A 159 6.81 -1.09 37.52
N LYS A 160 6.49 -0.07 38.32
CA LYS A 160 5.43 0.92 38.02
C LYS A 160 6.00 2.23 37.46
N ALA A 161 7.17 2.62 37.95
CA ALA A 161 7.80 3.90 37.62
C ALA A 161 8.65 3.81 36.35
N ASN A 162 9.26 2.65 36.08
CA ASN A 162 10.08 2.46 34.89
C ASN A 162 9.20 2.44 33.65
N ALA A 163 9.66 3.13 32.63
CA ALA A 163 9.04 3.18 31.32
C ALA A 163 10.13 3.11 30.26
N GLU A 164 9.87 2.39 29.17
CA GLU A 164 10.74 2.47 28.00
C GLU A 164 10.46 3.78 27.25
N VAL A 165 11.51 4.37 26.68
CA VAL A 165 11.36 5.53 25.80
C VAL A 165 10.52 5.12 24.59
N THR A 166 9.51 5.92 24.26
CA THR A 166 8.67 5.69 23.08
C THR A 166 8.68 6.92 22.19
N GLU A 167 9.02 6.71 20.92
CA GLU A 167 9.00 7.77 19.92
C GLU A 167 7.57 8.17 19.55
N GLY A 168 7.39 9.46 19.29
CA GLY A 168 6.12 10.02 18.87
C GLY A 168 5.76 9.59 17.45
N LYS A 169 4.46 9.45 17.18
CA LYS A 169 3.95 8.98 15.88
C LYS A 169 2.84 9.87 15.37
N ILE A 170 2.77 10.01 14.05
CA ILE A 170 1.64 10.65 13.36
C ILE A 170 1.09 9.63 12.37
N GLU A 171 -0.16 9.23 12.57
CA GLU A 171 -0.85 8.24 11.74
C GLU A 171 -1.92 8.93 10.89
N PHE A 172 -2.02 8.58 9.61
CA PHE A 172 -2.98 9.17 8.67
C PHE A 172 -4.07 8.16 8.31
N ALA A 173 -5.33 8.52 8.54
CA ALA A 173 -6.49 7.69 8.21
C ALA A 173 -7.72 8.56 7.92
N ASP A 174 -8.53 8.17 6.93
CA ASP A 174 -9.83 8.79 6.60
C ASP A 174 -9.82 10.32 6.43
N GLY A 175 -8.73 10.89 5.92
CA GLY A 175 -8.57 12.34 5.75
C GLY A 175 -8.23 13.11 7.02
N ALA A 176 -7.92 12.42 8.10
CA ALA A 176 -7.42 12.97 9.35
C ALA A 176 -6.02 12.44 9.67
N ALA A 177 -5.38 13.10 10.62
CA ALA A 177 -4.15 12.62 11.25
C ALA A 177 -4.36 12.45 12.75
N LYS A 178 -3.66 11.49 13.36
CA LYS A 178 -3.66 11.25 14.80
C LYS A 178 -2.23 11.36 15.32
N LEU A 179 -2.02 12.28 16.26
CA LEU A 179 -0.75 12.46 16.97
C LEU A 179 -0.72 11.60 18.23
N SER A 180 0.30 10.76 18.35
CA SER A 180 0.70 10.07 19.57
C SER A 180 1.98 10.71 20.09
N LYS A 181 1.91 11.35 21.26
CA LYS A 181 3.06 12.05 21.86
C LYS A 181 4.14 11.04 22.30
N PRO A 182 5.43 11.39 22.18
CA PRO A 182 6.50 10.57 22.73
C PRO A 182 6.42 10.54 24.26
N VAL A 183 7.02 9.51 24.85
CA VAL A 183 7.14 9.35 26.31
C VAL A 183 8.60 9.09 26.65
N ASP A 184 9.11 9.84 27.63
CA ASP A 184 10.48 9.67 28.14
C ASP A 184 10.67 8.29 28.75
N GLY A 185 11.83 7.70 28.49
CA GLY A 185 12.28 6.49 29.18
C GLY A 185 12.74 6.84 30.58
N VAL A 186 12.31 6.06 31.57
CA VAL A 186 12.68 6.24 32.98
C VAL A 186 13.15 4.90 33.53
N ALA A 187 14.33 4.89 34.14
CA ALA A 187 14.85 3.74 34.85
C ALA A 187 15.27 4.17 36.26
N LEU A 188 14.50 3.75 37.27
CA LEU A 188 14.81 3.99 38.67
C LEU A 188 16.16 3.34 39.02
N LYS A 189 17.03 4.11 39.69
CA LYS A 189 18.31 3.59 40.19
C LYS A 189 18.09 2.95 41.54
N ASN A 190 17.74 1.68 41.56
CA ASN A 190 17.23 0.99 42.76
C ASN A 190 18.15 1.14 43.99
N ASP A 191 19.46 0.91 43.83
CA ASP A 191 20.42 0.98 44.94
C ASP A 191 20.60 2.41 45.48
N GLU A 192 20.70 3.39 44.57
CA GLU A 192 20.77 4.81 44.93
C GLU A 192 19.46 5.28 45.57
N ALA A 193 18.30 4.78 45.11
CA ALA A 193 17.00 5.07 45.68
C ALA A 193 16.83 4.46 47.09
N ALA A 194 17.36 3.26 47.33
CA ALA A 194 17.33 2.61 48.65
C ALA A 194 18.17 3.38 49.67
N THR A 195 19.37 3.79 49.24
CA THR A 195 20.24 4.66 50.04
C THR A 195 19.53 5.98 50.32
N LYS A 196 18.96 6.60 49.29
CA LYS A 196 18.28 7.89 49.42
C LYS A 196 17.09 7.85 50.39
N ILE A 197 16.29 6.80 50.36
CA ILE A 197 15.19 6.62 51.31
C ILE A 197 15.74 6.36 52.72
N SER A 198 16.79 5.55 52.87
CA SER A 198 17.40 5.29 54.18
C SER A 198 17.93 6.55 54.85
N ASP A 199 18.52 7.46 54.05
CA ASP A 199 19.15 8.69 54.55
C ASP A 199 18.15 9.83 54.79
N ASP A 200 17.13 9.96 53.93
CA ASP A 200 16.21 11.11 53.95
C ASP A 200 14.85 10.81 54.61
N TRP A 201 14.52 9.54 54.90
CA TRP A 201 13.24 9.20 55.50
C TRP A 201 13.11 9.79 56.90
N SER A 202 12.03 10.54 57.10
CA SER A 202 11.64 11.13 58.37
C SER A 202 10.13 11.07 58.53
N ILE A 203 9.67 10.94 59.78
CA ILE A 203 8.25 10.87 60.13
C ILE A 203 7.59 12.22 59.78
N GLY A 204 6.58 12.21 58.90
CA GLY A 204 5.92 13.43 58.43
C GLY A 204 6.77 14.32 57.51
N GLY A 205 7.86 13.77 56.95
CA GLY A 205 8.79 14.50 56.07
C GLY A 205 8.21 14.92 54.72
N ALA A 206 8.95 15.77 54.02
CA ALA A 206 8.63 16.17 52.65
C ALA A 206 8.78 14.98 51.66
N PRO A 207 8.14 15.03 50.47
CA PRO A 207 8.33 14.00 49.46
C PRO A 207 9.80 13.82 49.06
N ILE A 208 10.25 12.57 48.95
CA ILE A 208 11.64 12.24 48.59
C ILE A 208 11.74 12.03 47.08
N GLU A 209 12.58 12.80 46.41
CA GLU A 209 12.88 12.61 44.98
C GLU A 209 13.90 11.48 44.81
N LEU A 210 13.50 10.43 44.11
CA LEU A 210 14.35 9.25 43.91
C LEU A 210 15.15 9.37 42.60
N PRO A 211 16.45 9.01 42.64
CA PRO A 211 17.31 9.07 41.47
C PRO A 211 16.87 8.08 40.40
N ALA A 212 16.78 8.55 39.17
CA ALA A 212 16.46 7.74 37.99
C ALA A 212 17.28 8.20 36.79
N ASP A 213 17.64 7.27 35.92
CA ASP A 213 18.15 7.58 34.59
C ASP A 213 16.98 7.91 33.67
N VAL A 214 17.07 9.05 32.99
CA VAL A 214 16.03 9.53 32.06
C VAL A 214 16.61 9.55 30.64
N VAL A 215 15.92 8.87 29.73
CA VAL A 215 16.25 8.83 28.30
C VAL A 215 15.17 9.57 27.53
N ASN A 216 15.51 10.72 26.96
CA ASN A 216 14.57 11.51 26.18
C ASN A 216 14.36 10.91 24.77
N PRO A 217 13.16 11.04 24.19
CA PRO A 217 12.89 10.68 22.80
C PRO A 217 13.75 11.55 21.86
N GLU A 218 14.03 11.04 20.65
CA GLU A 218 14.79 11.77 19.63
C GLU A 218 14.11 13.10 19.26
N ILE A 219 12.78 13.08 19.14
CA ILE A 219 11.97 14.28 18.91
C ILE A 219 11.14 14.57 20.16
N SER A 220 11.32 15.76 20.75
CA SER A 220 10.56 16.16 21.93
C SER A 220 9.06 16.33 21.64
N ALA A 221 8.24 16.15 22.67
CA ALA A 221 6.79 16.30 22.57
C ALA A 221 6.37 17.67 22.02
N ASP A 222 7.04 18.74 22.44
CA ASP A 222 6.77 20.11 21.97
C ASP A 222 7.14 20.31 20.51
N THR A 223 8.29 19.77 20.07
CA THR A 223 8.73 19.83 18.67
C THR A 223 7.74 19.10 17.77
N LEU A 224 7.31 17.91 18.18
CA LEU A 224 6.34 17.12 17.41
C LEU A 224 4.95 17.77 17.39
N GLN A 225 4.50 18.34 18.51
CA GLN A 225 3.24 19.07 18.58
C GLN A 225 3.26 20.29 17.66
N LYS A 226 4.33 21.08 17.70
CA LYS A 226 4.50 22.24 16.81
C LYS A 226 4.49 21.82 15.34
N PHE A 227 5.19 20.74 14.99
CA PHE A 227 5.18 20.21 13.63
C PHE A 227 3.77 19.77 13.19
N TYR A 228 3.04 19.08 14.07
CA TYR A 228 1.66 18.68 13.81
C TYR A 228 0.79 19.90 13.52
N ASP A 229 0.83 20.91 14.38
CA ASP A 229 0.03 22.12 14.26
C ASP A 229 0.41 22.97 13.03
N ASP A 230 1.71 23.10 12.73
CA ASP A 230 2.20 23.98 11.67
C ASP A 230 2.20 23.34 10.28
N GLN A 231 2.35 22.02 10.18
CA GLN A 231 2.48 21.32 8.89
C GLN A 231 1.34 20.34 8.65
N VAL A 232 1.04 19.45 9.59
CA VAL A 232 0.05 18.37 9.39
C VAL A 232 -1.37 18.93 9.29
N THR A 233 -1.76 19.85 10.19
CA THR A 233 -3.10 20.45 10.12
C THR A 233 -3.28 21.28 8.84
N LYS A 234 -2.24 21.99 8.38
CA LYS A 234 -2.29 22.77 7.13
C LYS A 234 -2.35 21.87 5.91
N LEU A 235 -1.62 20.77 5.90
CA LEU A 235 -1.67 19.77 4.84
C LEU A 235 -3.10 19.29 4.61
N LEU A 236 -3.82 18.98 5.70
CA LEU A 236 -5.17 18.40 5.67
C LEU A 236 -6.31 19.44 5.76
N LYS A 237 -6.03 20.74 5.76
CA LYS A 237 -7.03 21.82 5.92
C LYS A 237 -8.13 21.82 4.85
N GLY A 238 -7.84 21.28 3.67
CA GLY A 238 -8.79 21.21 2.57
C GLY A 238 -8.15 20.70 1.28
N ASP A 239 -8.85 20.86 0.17
CA ASP A 239 -8.36 20.36 -1.11
C ASP A 239 -7.12 21.11 -1.60
N VAL A 240 -6.26 20.42 -2.36
CA VAL A 240 -5.17 21.03 -3.14
C VAL A 240 -5.52 20.93 -4.62
N THR A 241 -5.42 22.04 -5.33
CA THR A 241 -5.67 22.08 -6.78
C THR A 241 -4.37 21.83 -7.54
N LEU A 242 -4.35 20.80 -8.39
CA LEU A 242 -3.31 20.62 -9.40
C LEU A 242 -3.71 21.37 -10.66
N ALA A 243 -2.84 22.22 -11.19
CA ALA A 243 -3.11 23.02 -12.37
C ALA A 243 -2.02 22.87 -13.45
N SER A 244 -2.44 22.66 -14.70
CA SER A 244 -1.58 22.67 -15.88
C SER A 244 -2.28 23.44 -17.01
N GLY A 245 -1.94 24.72 -17.16
CA GLY A 245 -2.69 25.64 -18.02
C GLY A 245 -4.16 25.73 -17.59
N ASP A 246 -5.07 25.45 -18.52
CA ASP A 246 -6.52 25.47 -18.27
C ASP A 246 -7.05 24.22 -17.55
N LYS A 247 -6.26 23.13 -17.50
CA LYS A 247 -6.67 21.87 -16.88
C LYS A 247 -6.43 21.89 -15.38
N LYS A 248 -7.44 21.46 -14.61
CA LYS A 248 -7.39 21.44 -13.15
C LYS A 248 -7.96 20.15 -12.59
N ALA A 249 -7.37 19.65 -11.51
CA ALA A 249 -7.96 18.60 -10.68
C ALA A 249 -7.78 18.94 -9.21
N LYS A 250 -8.69 18.43 -8.36
CA LYS A 250 -8.62 18.61 -6.91
C LYS A 250 -8.22 17.31 -6.24
N LEU A 251 -7.22 17.40 -5.37
CA LEU A 251 -6.87 16.36 -4.42
C LEU A 251 -7.56 16.67 -3.10
N SER A 252 -8.45 15.78 -2.65
CA SER A 252 -9.11 15.93 -1.36
C SER A 252 -8.14 15.69 -0.20
N ALA A 253 -8.46 16.23 0.98
CA ALA A 253 -7.72 15.95 2.20
C ALA A 253 -7.62 14.44 2.48
N ALA A 254 -8.66 13.65 2.17
CA ALA A 254 -8.64 12.19 2.26
C ALA A 254 -7.59 11.53 1.37
N SER A 255 -7.50 11.95 0.11
CA SER A 255 -6.49 11.45 -0.82
C SER A 255 -5.07 11.86 -0.42
N ILE A 256 -4.90 13.08 0.09
CA ILE A 256 -3.62 13.59 0.59
C ILE A 256 -3.18 12.79 1.82
N ALA A 257 -4.07 12.60 2.81
CA ALA A 257 -3.80 11.80 4.00
C ALA A 257 -3.41 10.36 3.63
N ALA A 258 -4.16 9.71 2.73
CA ALA A 258 -3.87 8.34 2.29
C ALA A 258 -2.51 8.19 1.57
N ALA A 259 -1.99 9.28 1.00
CA ALA A 259 -0.68 9.34 0.37
C ALA A 259 0.45 9.78 1.32
N THR A 260 0.14 10.25 2.53
CA THR A 260 1.13 10.84 3.44
C THR A 260 1.65 9.81 4.44
N THR A 261 2.98 9.79 4.62
CA THR A 261 3.67 9.04 5.66
C THR A 261 4.51 10.00 6.50
N TYR A 262 4.43 9.86 7.82
CA TYR A 262 5.34 10.51 8.75
C TYR A 262 6.54 9.60 9.02
N ALA A 263 7.74 10.17 8.92
CA ALA A 263 8.98 9.53 9.35
C ALA A 263 9.98 10.62 9.78
N PRO A 264 10.63 10.47 10.94
CA PRO A 264 11.77 11.31 11.30
C PRO A 264 12.87 11.24 10.24
N LYS A 265 13.50 12.37 9.96
CA LYS A 265 14.66 12.47 9.07
C LYS A 265 15.64 13.46 9.66
N ASP A 266 16.90 13.03 9.81
CA ASP A 266 17.99 13.87 10.33
C ASP A 266 17.66 14.52 11.69
N GLY A 267 17.02 13.78 12.61
CA GLY A 267 16.62 14.27 13.93
C GLY A 267 15.40 15.21 13.95
N ALA A 268 14.70 15.37 12.82
CA ALA A 268 13.55 16.26 12.70
C ALA A 268 12.30 15.53 12.18
N PRO A 269 11.09 15.95 12.57
CA PRO A 269 9.86 15.39 12.02
C PRO A 269 9.73 15.75 10.53
N ALA A 270 9.42 14.76 9.69
CA ALA A 270 9.24 14.95 8.26
C ALA A 270 8.02 14.19 7.70
N LEU A 271 7.46 14.72 6.61
CA LEU A 271 6.40 14.06 5.83
C LEU A 271 6.95 13.67 4.47
N THR A 272 6.54 12.50 3.99
CA THR A 272 6.73 12.09 2.60
C THR A 272 5.36 11.76 2.01
N LEU A 273 5.12 12.21 0.78
CA LEU A 273 3.89 11.93 0.06
C LEU A 273 4.19 10.98 -1.10
N ASP A 274 3.35 9.96 -1.27
CA ASP A 274 3.46 8.98 -2.35
C ASP A 274 2.90 9.54 -3.67
N ASP A 275 3.82 9.82 -4.60
CA ASP A 275 3.51 10.37 -5.93
C ASP A 275 2.50 9.53 -6.71
N LYS A 276 2.56 8.19 -6.59
CA LYS A 276 1.69 7.27 -7.34
C LYS A 276 0.27 7.29 -6.77
N LYS A 277 0.11 7.33 -5.45
CA LYS A 277 -1.20 7.48 -4.80
C LYS A 277 -1.83 8.83 -5.15
N LEU A 278 -1.05 9.91 -5.13
CA LEU A 278 -1.51 11.24 -5.53
C LEU A 278 -1.90 11.28 -7.01
N TYR A 279 -1.10 10.70 -7.90
CA TYR A 279 -1.42 10.58 -9.32
C TYR A 279 -2.76 9.86 -9.54
N ASN A 280 -2.95 8.70 -8.91
CA ASN A 280 -4.19 7.93 -9.04
C ASN A 280 -5.41 8.71 -8.53
N ALA A 281 -5.26 9.45 -7.42
CA ALA A 281 -6.32 10.29 -6.89
C ALA A 281 -6.63 11.49 -7.80
N ALA A 282 -5.60 12.13 -8.36
CA ALA A 282 -5.73 13.32 -9.22
C ALA A 282 -6.31 13.01 -10.60
N THR A 283 -6.02 11.83 -11.15
CA THR A 283 -6.40 11.43 -12.52
C THR A 283 -7.74 10.71 -12.58
N LYS A 284 -8.27 10.28 -11.44
CA LYS A 284 -9.60 9.66 -11.37
C LYS A 284 -10.67 10.68 -11.74
N ASN A 285 -11.32 10.47 -12.89
CA ASN A 285 -12.38 11.32 -13.43
C ASN A 285 -11.95 12.79 -13.64
N SER A 286 -10.71 13.03 -14.08
CA SER A 286 -10.22 14.38 -14.41
C SER A 286 -9.59 14.44 -15.79
N ASP A 287 -9.42 15.66 -16.29
CA ASP A 287 -8.74 15.92 -17.57
C ASP A 287 -7.20 15.87 -17.45
N LEU A 288 -6.68 15.44 -16.30
CA LEU A 288 -5.23 15.27 -16.10
C LEU A 288 -4.72 13.89 -16.55
N SER A 289 -5.58 13.04 -17.12
CA SER A 289 -5.15 11.83 -17.80
C SER A 289 -6.14 11.45 -18.90
N SER A 290 -5.63 11.07 -20.07
CA SER A 290 -6.41 10.43 -21.12
C SER A 290 -5.53 9.51 -21.96
N THR A 291 -6.10 8.42 -22.45
CA THR A 291 -5.40 7.54 -23.40
C THR A 291 -5.42 8.15 -24.80
N ALA A 292 -4.36 7.92 -25.57
CA ALA A 292 -4.37 8.23 -26.99
C ALA A 292 -5.46 7.41 -27.71
N LYS A 293 -5.96 7.93 -28.83
CA LYS A 293 -6.90 7.23 -29.69
C LYS A 293 -6.38 7.28 -31.12
N ASP A 294 -6.29 6.11 -31.74
CA ASP A 294 -5.87 5.98 -33.14
C ASP A 294 -6.84 6.67 -34.10
N ALA A 295 -6.29 7.19 -35.18
CA ALA A 295 -7.05 7.60 -36.34
C ALA A 295 -7.74 6.38 -36.98
N LYS A 296 -8.84 6.61 -37.68
CA LYS A 296 -9.53 5.56 -38.44
C LYS A 296 -9.89 6.07 -39.81
N ILE A 297 -9.73 5.23 -40.83
CA ILE A 297 -10.26 5.50 -42.17
C ILE A 297 -11.55 4.71 -42.30
N VAL A 298 -12.68 5.41 -42.38
CA VAL A 298 -14.03 4.84 -42.41
C VAL A 298 -14.77 5.27 -43.66
N LEU A 299 -15.78 4.50 -44.07
CA LEU A 299 -16.69 4.92 -45.14
C LEU A 299 -17.80 5.79 -44.54
N LYS A 300 -17.78 7.10 -44.81
CA LYS A 300 -18.88 8.03 -44.51
C LYS A 300 -19.57 8.42 -45.81
N ASN A 301 -20.88 8.21 -45.89
CA ASN A 301 -21.68 8.46 -47.10
C ASN A 301 -21.11 7.77 -48.36
N GLY A 302 -20.59 6.54 -48.19
CA GLY A 302 -20.01 5.76 -49.27
C GLY A 302 -18.66 6.23 -49.79
N LYS A 303 -17.94 7.11 -49.07
CA LYS A 303 -16.59 7.57 -49.40
C LYS A 303 -15.65 7.46 -48.18
N PRO A 304 -14.33 7.24 -48.38
CA PRO A 304 -13.36 7.26 -47.30
C PRO A 304 -13.31 8.61 -46.59
N SER A 305 -13.26 8.58 -45.27
CA SER A 305 -13.11 9.73 -44.39
C SER A 305 -12.18 9.36 -43.24
N ILE A 306 -11.33 10.29 -42.83
CA ILE A 306 -10.45 10.11 -41.67
C ILE A 306 -11.19 10.61 -40.42
N GLU A 307 -11.29 9.76 -39.42
CA GLU A 307 -11.54 10.15 -38.04
C GLU A 307 -10.19 10.40 -37.40
N GLU A 308 -10.00 11.61 -36.86
CA GLU A 308 -8.69 12.05 -36.39
C GLU A 308 -8.26 11.33 -35.10
N SER A 309 -6.97 11.04 -35.01
CA SER A 309 -6.34 10.57 -33.78
C SER A 309 -6.34 11.68 -32.73
N THR A 310 -6.46 11.31 -31.46
CA THR A 310 -6.24 12.23 -30.34
C THR A 310 -5.04 11.78 -29.54
N LYS A 311 -4.20 12.73 -29.14
CA LYS A 311 -3.08 12.45 -28.24
C LYS A 311 -3.57 12.00 -26.87
N GLY A 312 -2.81 11.10 -26.25
CA GLY A 312 -2.92 10.80 -24.84
C GLY A 312 -2.21 11.88 -24.03
N ILE A 313 -2.67 12.10 -22.81
CA ILE A 313 -2.05 13.01 -21.85
C ILE A 313 -1.88 12.29 -20.52
N SER A 314 -0.81 12.60 -19.80
CA SER A 314 -0.57 12.09 -18.45
C SER A 314 0.04 13.17 -17.58
N LEU A 315 -0.46 13.30 -16.35
CA LEU A 315 0.20 14.04 -15.29
C LEU A 315 1.60 13.47 -15.03
N GLU A 316 2.62 14.34 -14.98
CA GLU A 316 3.95 13.94 -14.52
C GLU A 316 3.90 13.58 -13.03
N THR A 317 4.39 12.39 -12.70
CA THR A 317 4.39 11.88 -11.34
C THR A 317 5.58 12.35 -10.53
N ASP A 318 6.72 12.62 -11.16
CA ASP A 318 7.98 12.93 -10.48
C ASP A 318 7.88 14.22 -9.64
N GLY A 319 8.12 14.08 -8.33
CA GLY A 319 8.09 15.18 -7.38
C GLY A 319 6.69 15.75 -7.12
N LEU A 320 5.62 15.02 -7.48
CA LEU A 320 4.24 15.48 -7.28
C LEU A 320 3.93 15.72 -5.80
N GLY A 321 4.39 14.84 -4.91
CA GLY A 321 4.22 14.92 -3.47
C GLY A 321 4.87 16.16 -2.87
N ALA A 322 6.07 16.51 -3.32
CA ALA A 322 6.74 17.74 -2.89
C ALA A 322 5.97 18.99 -3.32
N LYS A 323 5.43 19.01 -4.55
CA LYS A 323 4.60 20.11 -5.06
C LYS A 323 3.29 20.23 -4.29
N VAL A 324 2.63 19.12 -3.98
CA VAL A 324 1.40 19.10 -3.18
C VAL A 324 1.67 19.59 -1.76
N LEU A 325 2.75 19.13 -1.13
CA LEU A 325 3.15 19.57 0.20
C LEU A 325 3.42 21.09 0.22
N ALA A 326 4.22 21.60 -0.73
CA ALA A 326 4.51 23.03 -0.85
C ALA A 326 3.23 23.86 -1.08
N ALA A 327 2.35 23.41 -1.99
CA ALA A 327 1.08 24.08 -2.26
C ALA A 327 0.15 24.08 -1.04
N SER A 328 0.17 23.04 -0.21
CA SER A 328 -0.68 22.99 0.99
C SER A 328 -0.33 24.08 2.02
N ALA A 329 0.89 24.62 1.97
CA ALA A 329 1.35 25.71 2.82
C ALA A 329 0.99 27.10 2.29
N THR A 330 0.43 27.22 1.07
CA THR A 330 0.01 28.51 0.50
C THR A 330 -1.48 28.77 0.73
N ASP A 331 -1.89 30.04 0.68
CA ASP A 331 -3.30 30.42 0.84
C ASP A 331 -4.18 29.93 -0.32
N ASN A 332 -3.65 29.91 -1.55
CA ASN A 332 -4.39 29.49 -2.75
C ASN A 332 -4.38 27.98 -3.00
N ARG A 333 -3.59 27.21 -2.24
CA ARG A 333 -3.50 25.74 -2.28
C ARG A 333 -3.43 25.15 -3.69
N THR A 334 -2.60 25.75 -4.54
CA THR A 334 -2.47 25.35 -5.95
C THR A 334 -1.04 24.93 -6.27
N ALA A 335 -0.88 23.72 -6.81
CA ALA A 335 0.37 23.20 -7.32
C ALA A 335 0.38 23.24 -8.85
N GLU A 336 1.39 23.90 -9.43
CA GLU A 336 1.64 23.83 -10.87
C GLU A 336 2.25 22.48 -11.24
N VAL A 337 1.61 21.79 -12.18
CA VAL A 337 2.03 20.47 -12.63
C VAL A 337 2.27 20.45 -14.13
N LYS A 338 3.16 19.57 -14.54
CA LYS A 338 3.48 19.33 -15.94
C LYS A 338 2.73 18.10 -16.43
N MET A 339 2.47 18.09 -17.72
CA MET A 339 1.76 17.03 -18.42
C MET A 339 2.65 16.55 -19.56
N THR A 340 2.71 15.24 -19.75
CA THR A 340 3.34 14.63 -20.92
C THR A 340 2.26 14.24 -21.93
N GLU A 341 2.59 14.35 -23.21
CA GLU A 341 1.74 13.89 -24.30
C GLU A 341 2.28 12.57 -24.86
N THR A 342 1.38 11.71 -25.32
CA THR A 342 1.73 10.48 -26.05
C THR A 342 0.93 10.46 -27.34
N GLU A 343 1.63 10.32 -28.47
CA GLU A 343 0.96 10.18 -29.77
C GLU A 343 0.18 8.86 -29.84
N ALA A 344 -0.82 8.80 -30.72
CA ALA A 344 -1.49 7.55 -31.02
C ALA A 344 -0.58 6.62 -31.83
N ASP A 345 -0.78 5.31 -31.73
CA ASP A 345 0.00 4.32 -32.47
C ASP A 345 -0.22 4.46 -33.98
N PHE A 346 -1.44 4.86 -34.37
CA PHE A 346 -1.76 5.26 -35.73
C PHE A 346 -2.31 6.68 -35.77
N THR A 347 -1.49 7.62 -36.21
CA THR A 347 -1.84 9.05 -36.17
C THR A 347 -2.69 9.48 -37.37
N THR A 348 -3.33 10.64 -37.26
CA THR A 348 -3.98 11.33 -38.39
C THR A 348 -2.99 11.56 -39.55
N ALA A 349 -1.71 11.80 -39.25
CA ALA A 349 -0.68 11.97 -40.26
C ALA A 349 -0.41 10.66 -41.01
N ASP A 350 -0.35 9.53 -40.31
CA ASP A 350 -0.18 8.20 -40.91
C ASP A 350 -1.39 7.84 -41.79
N ALA A 351 -2.61 8.09 -41.32
CA ALA A 351 -3.83 7.92 -42.09
C ALA A 351 -3.82 8.75 -43.39
N LYS A 352 -3.38 10.01 -43.31
CA LYS A 352 -3.22 10.89 -44.49
C LYS A 352 -2.13 10.37 -45.44
N LYS A 353 -1.03 9.84 -44.89
CA LYS A 353 0.11 9.29 -45.67
C LYS A 353 -0.27 8.07 -46.49
N LEU A 354 -1.28 7.29 -46.07
CA LEU A 354 -1.81 6.19 -46.88
C LEU A 354 -2.42 6.67 -48.21
N GLY A 355 -2.80 7.94 -48.36
CA GLY A 355 -3.22 8.48 -49.65
C GLY A 355 -4.49 7.86 -50.24
N ILE A 356 -5.43 7.42 -49.41
CA ILE A 356 -6.73 6.88 -49.86
C ILE A 356 -7.66 8.06 -50.20
N LYS A 357 -7.73 8.45 -51.48
CA LYS A 357 -8.34 9.72 -51.92
C LYS A 357 -9.52 9.56 -52.87
N GLU A 358 -9.44 8.62 -53.80
CA GLU A 358 -10.39 8.46 -54.90
C GLU A 358 -10.70 7.00 -55.18
N ALA A 359 -11.82 6.74 -55.86
CA ALA A 359 -12.10 5.41 -56.39
C ALA A 359 -11.17 5.15 -57.58
N ILE A 360 -10.39 4.06 -57.50
CA ILE A 360 -9.43 3.69 -58.56
C ILE A 360 -9.96 2.56 -59.45
N VAL A 361 -10.84 1.72 -58.92
CA VAL A 361 -11.48 0.61 -59.63
C VAL A 361 -12.92 0.46 -59.16
N ASP A 362 -13.82 0.21 -60.09
CA ASP A 362 -15.19 -0.24 -59.85
C ASP A 362 -15.46 -1.47 -60.73
N PHE A 363 -15.97 -2.54 -60.13
CA PHE A 363 -16.25 -3.79 -60.82
C PHE A 363 -17.53 -4.40 -60.25
N SER A 364 -18.37 -4.95 -61.12
CA SER A 364 -19.61 -5.62 -60.73
C SER A 364 -19.85 -6.86 -61.57
N THR A 365 -20.48 -7.87 -60.97
CA THR A 365 -20.93 -9.08 -61.68
C THR A 365 -22.37 -9.41 -61.30
N PRO A 366 -23.20 -9.86 -62.26
CA PRO A 366 -24.58 -10.22 -61.95
C PRO A 366 -24.64 -11.48 -61.10
N TYR A 367 -25.75 -11.65 -60.38
CA TYR A 367 -26.06 -12.88 -59.67
C TYR A 367 -27.56 -13.20 -59.70
N PRO A 368 -27.96 -14.48 -59.55
CA PRO A 368 -29.37 -14.84 -59.50
C PRO A 368 -29.98 -14.36 -58.17
N ALA A 369 -30.62 -13.19 -58.18
CA ALA A 369 -31.21 -12.59 -56.97
C ALA A 369 -32.37 -13.40 -56.36
N SER A 370 -32.97 -14.30 -57.15
CA SER A 370 -33.94 -15.29 -56.66
C SER A 370 -33.33 -16.34 -55.73
N ASP A 371 -32.01 -16.55 -55.80
CA ASP A 371 -31.27 -17.45 -54.89
C ASP A 371 -30.99 -16.72 -53.56
N THR A 372 -32.00 -16.74 -52.68
CA THR A 372 -31.96 -16.00 -51.42
C THR A 372 -30.88 -16.50 -50.46
N VAL A 373 -30.51 -17.78 -50.49
CA VAL A 373 -29.49 -18.34 -49.59
C VAL A 373 -28.10 -17.93 -50.04
N ARG A 374 -27.79 -18.06 -51.33
CA ARG A 374 -26.55 -17.56 -51.91
C ARG A 374 -26.40 -16.05 -51.68
N THR A 375 -27.49 -15.29 -51.80
CA THR A 375 -27.51 -13.85 -51.54
C THR A 375 -27.07 -13.52 -50.11
N LYS A 376 -27.47 -14.32 -49.11
CA LYS A 376 -27.01 -14.14 -47.72
C LYS A 376 -25.49 -14.31 -47.61
N ASN A 377 -24.93 -15.35 -48.24
CA ASN A 377 -23.48 -15.58 -48.25
C ASN A 377 -22.72 -14.43 -48.93
N LEU A 378 -23.22 -13.93 -50.05
CA LEU A 378 -22.63 -12.78 -50.74
C LEU A 378 -22.66 -11.51 -49.90
N LYS A 379 -23.78 -11.23 -49.22
CA LYS A 379 -23.89 -10.09 -48.29
C LYS A 379 -22.93 -10.23 -47.12
N ALA A 380 -22.81 -11.42 -46.53
CA ALA A 380 -21.88 -11.69 -45.45
C ALA A 380 -20.42 -11.48 -45.90
N GLY A 381 -20.03 -12.05 -47.05
CA GLY A 381 -18.69 -11.87 -47.60
C GLY A 381 -18.37 -10.42 -47.97
N ALA A 382 -19.31 -9.72 -48.61
CA ALA A 382 -19.18 -8.31 -48.97
C ALA A 382 -19.01 -7.42 -47.72
N ALA A 383 -19.77 -7.68 -46.67
CA ALA A 383 -19.67 -6.94 -45.40
C ALA A 383 -18.29 -7.14 -44.74
N ARG A 384 -17.70 -8.33 -44.84
CA ARG A 384 -16.39 -8.63 -44.24
C ARG A 384 -15.20 -8.00 -44.95
N VAL A 385 -15.26 -7.92 -46.28
CA VAL A 385 -14.18 -7.26 -47.05
C VAL A 385 -14.32 -5.73 -47.03
N THR A 386 -15.50 -5.19 -46.74
CA THR A 386 -15.73 -3.75 -46.72
C THR A 386 -15.01 -3.09 -45.55
N GLY A 387 -14.21 -2.08 -45.88
CA GLY A 387 -13.42 -1.29 -44.94
C GLY A 387 -12.04 -1.87 -44.65
N VAL A 388 -11.69 -3.02 -45.23
CA VAL A 388 -10.33 -3.55 -45.14
C VAL A 388 -9.36 -2.61 -45.84
N ILE A 389 -8.30 -2.25 -45.13
CA ILE A 389 -7.21 -1.43 -45.64
C ILE A 389 -5.98 -2.31 -45.81
N VAL A 390 -5.38 -2.25 -46.99
CA VAL A 390 -4.14 -2.96 -47.32
C VAL A 390 -3.07 -1.90 -47.54
N LYS A 391 -2.07 -1.84 -46.65
CA LYS A 391 -1.01 -0.83 -46.70
C LYS A 391 -0.04 -1.11 -47.87
N PRO A 392 0.79 -0.13 -48.26
CA PRO A 392 1.88 -0.36 -49.21
C PRO A 392 2.72 -1.59 -48.84
N GLY A 393 2.90 -2.51 -49.79
CA GLY A 393 3.64 -3.76 -49.63
C GLY A 393 2.90 -4.87 -48.89
N GLU A 394 1.70 -4.64 -48.34
CA GLU A 394 0.91 -5.68 -47.68
C GLU A 394 0.12 -6.53 -48.69
N ARG A 395 -0.20 -7.76 -48.26
CA ARG A 395 -1.04 -8.70 -49.00
C ARG A 395 -2.48 -8.69 -48.49
N PHE A 396 -3.42 -8.65 -49.41
CA PHE A 396 -4.80 -9.00 -49.15
C PHE A 396 -4.97 -10.51 -49.29
N SER A 397 -5.58 -11.17 -48.30
CA SER A 397 -6.04 -12.56 -48.40
C SER A 397 -7.54 -12.61 -48.18
N LEU A 398 -8.27 -13.21 -49.11
CA LEU A 398 -9.72 -13.29 -48.99
C LEU A 398 -10.14 -14.24 -47.86
N LEU A 399 -9.55 -15.43 -47.77
CA LEU A 399 -9.88 -16.38 -46.70
C LEU A 399 -9.62 -15.80 -45.31
N ASN A 400 -8.49 -15.12 -45.12
CA ASN A 400 -8.19 -14.47 -43.84
C ASN A 400 -9.24 -13.39 -43.51
N THR A 401 -9.65 -12.61 -44.51
CA THR A 401 -10.64 -11.55 -44.35
C THR A 401 -12.06 -12.07 -44.06
N LEU A 402 -12.45 -13.17 -44.72
CA LEU A 402 -13.76 -13.78 -44.52
C LEU A 402 -13.92 -14.45 -43.15
N GLY A 403 -12.80 -14.83 -42.52
CA GLY A 403 -12.79 -15.68 -41.33
C GLY A 403 -13.39 -17.07 -41.60
N PRO A 404 -13.59 -17.88 -40.56
CA PRO A 404 -14.06 -19.26 -40.73
C PRO A 404 -15.41 -19.34 -41.45
N ILE A 405 -15.52 -20.15 -42.49
CA ILE A 405 -16.72 -20.27 -43.32
C ILE A 405 -17.70 -21.27 -42.68
N THR A 406 -18.39 -20.80 -41.63
CA THR A 406 -19.33 -21.62 -40.84
C THR A 406 -20.70 -20.96 -40.69
N THR A 407 -21.70 -21.75 -40.32
CA THR A 407 -23.04 -21.22 -40.02
C THR A 407 -23.05 -20.22 -38.86
N ALA A 408 -22.22 -20.45 -37.84
CA ALA A 408 -22.06 -19.54 -36.72
C ALA A 408 -21.51 -18.17 -37.16
N ASN A 409 -20.70 -18.14 -38.21
CA ASN A 409 -20.16 -16.92 -38.81
C ASN A 409 -21.07 -16.31 -39.89
N GLY A 410 -22.33 -16.72 -39.96
CA GLY A 410 -23.35 -16.11 -40.82
C GLY A 410 -23.35 -16.60 -42.27
N TYR A 411 -22.67 -17.71 -42.55
CA TYR A 411 -22.73 -18.38 -43.86
C TYR A 411 -23.75 -19.52 -43.86
N PHE A 412 -24.18 -19.95 -45.03
CA PHE A 412 -25.22 -20.95 -45.21
C PHE A 412 -24.84 -21.94 -46.31
N SER A 413 -25.39 -23.15 -46.26
CA SER A 413 -25.23 -24.14 -47.32
C SER A 413 -25.88 -23.65 -48.61
N SER A 414 -25.13 -23.64 -49.70
CA SER A 414 -25.59 -23.21 -51.02
C SER A 414 -24.79 -23.93 -52.11
N GLY A 415 -25.27 -23.88 -53.34
CA GLY A 415 -24.63 -24.54 -54.49
C GLY A 415 -23.14 -24.21 -54.66
N VAL A 416 -22.34 -25.25 -54.88
CA VAL A 416 -20.90 -25.20 -55.21
C VAL A 416 -20.60 -26.14 -56.38
N VAL A 417 -19.42 -25.98 -56.97
CA VAL A 417 -18.87 -26.93 -57.94
C VAL A 417 -17.66 -27.62 -57.34
N GLU A 418 -17.76 -28.92 -57.15
CA GLU A 418 -16.72 -29.76 -56.55
C GLU A 418 -16.36 -30.88 -57.52
N ASN A 419 -15.06 -31.05 -57.82
CA ASN A 419 -14.55 -32.05 -58.77
C ASN A 419 -15.25 -32.06 -60.15
N GLY A 420 -15.77 -30.91 -60.58
CA GLY A 420 -16.46 -30.75 -61.87
C GLY A 420 -17.96 -31.05 -61.84
N PHE A 421 -18.54 -31.35 -60.67
CA PHE A 421 -19.97 -31.61 -60.48
C PHE A 421 -20.62 -30.57 -59.55
N SER A 422 -21.92 -30.33 -59.73
CA SER A 422 -22.70 -29.49 -58.82
C SER A 422 -22.99 -30.21 -57.50
N SER A 423 -22.78 -29.52 -56.38
CA SER A 423 -22.98 -30.00 -55.00
C SER A 423 -23.42 -28.81 -54.11
N GLU A 424 -23.49 -29.00 -52.80
CA GLU A 424 -23.74 -27.93 -51.82
C GLU A 424 -22.69 -27.93 -50.71
N ALA A 425 -22.28 -26.73 -50.28
CA ALA A 425 -21.42 -26.55 -49.12
C ALA A 425 -21.73 -25.22 -48.41
N VAL A 426 -21.36 -25.13 -47.12
CA VAL A 426 -21.45 -23.88 -46.36
C VAL A 426 -20.55 -22.83 -47.03
N GLY A 427 -21.09 -21.63 -47.25
CA GLY A 427 -20.39 -20.58 -48.00
C GLY A 427 -20.50 -20.71 -49.52
N GLY A 428 -21.38 -21.58 -50.03
CA GLY A 428 -21.68 -21.64 -51.45
C GLY A 428 -22.02 -20.26 -52.03
N GLY A 429 -21.39 -19.91 -53.14
CA GLY A 429 -21.44 -18.58 -53.75
C GLY A 429 -20.26 -17.65 -53.45
N LEU A 430 -19.44 -17.92 -52.41
CA LEU A 430 -18.30 -17.06 -52.06
C LEU A 430 -17.18 -17.02 -53.12
N SER A 431 -17.11 -17.99 -54.03
CA SER A 431 -16.25 -17.88 -55.23
C SER A 431 -16.60 -16.66 -56.09
N GLN A 432 -17.82 -16.11 -56.00
CA GLN A 432 -18.11 -14.83 -56.64
C GLN A 432 -17.34 -13.70 -55.96
N ILE A 433 -17.28 -13.65 -54.62
CA ILE A 433 -16.47 -12.67 -53.89
C ILE A 433 -14.98 -12.84 -54.24
N SER A 434 -14.50 -14.07 -54.39
CA SER A 434 -13.14 -14.36 -54.87
C SER A 434 -12.89 -13.77 -56.26
N THR A 435 -13.76 -14.04 -57.23
CA THR A 435 -13.70 -13.41 -58.56
C THR A 435 -13.77 -11.89 -58.49
N MET A 436 -14.61 -11.30 -57.63
CA MET A 436 -14.69 -9.84 -57.45
C MET A 436 -13.35 -9.27 -56.99
N MET A 437 -12.77 -9.84 -55.94
CA MET A 437 -11.52 -9.36 -55.35
C MET A 437 -10.32 -9.55 -56.30
N TYR A 438 -10.29 -10.68 -57.03
CA TYR A 438 -9.31 -10.91 -58.09
C TYR A 438 -9.39 -9.82 -59.16
N ASN A 439 -10.58 -9.54 -59.69
CA ASN A 439 -10.73 -8.56 -60.76
C ASN A 439 -10.38 -7.15 -60.30
N VAL A 440 -10.76 -6.73 -59.09
CA VAL A 440 -10.37 -5.39 -58.63
C VAL A 440 -8.87 -5.27 -58.37
N GLY A 441 -8.20 -6.30 -57.84
CA GLY A 441 -6.74 -6.32 -57.73
C GLY A 441 -6.06 -6.33 -59.11
N PHE A 442 -6.58 -7.12 -60.04
CA PHE A 442 -6.10 -7.18 -61.43
C PHE A 442 -6.15 -5.82 -62.11
N LEU A 443 -7.32 -5.15 -62.03
CA LEU A 443 -7.59 -3.84 -62.65
C LEU A 443 -6.88 -2.69 -61.94
N ALA A 444 -6.61 -2.81 -60.63
CA ALA A 444 -5.80 -1.84 -59.88
C ALA A 444 -4.30 -1.95 -60.19
N GLY A 445 -3.88 -3.02 -60.87
CA GLY A 445 -2.49 -3.27 -61.24
C GLY A 445 -1.66 -3.91 -60.12
N TYR A 446 -2.30 -4.43 -59.07
CA TYR A 446 -1.65 -5.16 -57.99
C TYR A 446 -1.08 -6.50 -58.46
N ASP A 447 -0.10 -6.99 -57.72
CA ASP A 447 0.54 -8.27 -58.03
C ASP A 447 -0.36 -9.41 -57.57
N ASP A 448 -0.67 -10.31 -58.50
CA ASP A 448 -1.49 -11.49 -58.23
C ASP A 448 -0.59 -12.60 -57.66
N ILE A 449 -0.73 -12.83 -56.36
CA ILE A 449 0.09 -13.79 -55.61
C ILE A 449 -0.49 -15.18 -55.74
N THR A 450 -1.81 -15.30 -55.65
CA THR A 450 -2.51 -16.58 -55.77
C THR A 450 -3.93 -16.34 -56.24
N HIS A 451 -4.32 -17.02 -57.31
CA HIS A 451 -5.71 -17.27 -57.64
C HIS A 451 -5.78 -18.60 -58.41
N LYS A 452 -6.98 -19.16 -58.49
CA LYS A 452 -7.24 -20.35 -59.31
C LYS A 452 -8.58 -20.20 -60.00
N PRO A 453 -8.64 -20.13 -61.34
CA PRO A 453 -9.91 -20.06 -62.04
C PRO A 453 -10.74 -21.35 -61.86
N HIS A 454 -12.05 -21.26 -62.11
CA HIS A 454 -12.92 -22.43 -62.11
C HIS A 454 -12.52 -23.41 -63.22
N SER A 455 -12.84 -24.69 -63.03
CA SER A 455 -12.70 -25.70 -64.10
C SER A 455 -13.66 -25.46 -65.26
N ARG A 456 -14.82 -24.83 -65.01
CA ARG A 456 -15.84 -24.45 -66.00
C ARG A 456 -16.04 -22.95 -65.98
N TRP A 457 -16.21 -22.34 -67.15
CA TRP A 457 -16.48 -20.90 -67.25
C TRP A 457 -17.95 -20.60 -66.97
N PHE A 458 -18.21 -19.52 -66.23
CA PHE A 458 -19.54 -18.97 -66.02
C PHE A 458 -19.69 -17.64 -66.78
N ASP A 459 -20.77 -17.50 -67.53
CA ASP A 459 -21.08 -16.33 -68.37
C ASP A 459 -21.13 -14.99 -67.61
N ARG A 460 -21.49 -15.01 -66.32
CA ARG A 460 -21.47 -13.85 -65.43
C ARG A 460 -20.08 -13.28 -65.15
N TYR A 461 -19.01 -13.96 -65.53
CA TYR A 461 -17.63 -13.52 -65.30
C TYR A 461 -16.89 -13.29 -66.63
N PRO A 462 -15.97 -12.30 -66.69
CA PRO A 462 -15.10 -12.17 -67.85
C PRO A 462 -14.27 -13.45 -68.03
N ALA A 463 -14.25 -14.01 -69.24
CA ALA A 463 -13.50 -15.22 -69.53
C ALA A 463 -12.00 -15.04 -69.24
N GLY A 464 -11.39 -16.00 -68.56
CA GLY A 464 -9.99 -15.95 -68.14
C GLY A 464 -9.72 -15.08 -66.90
N ARG A 465 -10.74 -14.44 -66.31
CA ARG A 465 -10.61 -13.62 -65.09
C ARG A 465 -11.58 -14.06 -64.00
N GLU A 466 -11.37 -15.26 -63.52
CA GLU A 466 -12.14 -15.88 -62.44
C GLU A 466 -11.23 -16.36 -61.33
N ALA A 467 -11.74 -16.38 -60.11
CA ALA A 467 -11.08 -17.01 -58.99
C ALA A 467 -12.08 -17.84 -58.19
N THR A 468 -11.74 -19.10 -57.97
CA THR A 468 -12.41 -20.00 -57.03
C THR A 468 -12.02 -19.64 -55.60
N LEU A 469 -12.76 -20.19 -54.64
CA LEU A 469 -12.43 -20.15 -53.23
C LEU A 469 -12.74 -21.51 -52.62
N TRP A 470 -11.82 -22.03 -51.81
CA TRP A 470 -12.05 -23.22 -51.00
C TRP A 470 -11.26 -23.11 -49.71
N GLU A 471 -11.95 -23.06 -48.57
CA GLU A 471 -11.32 -22.91 -47.27
C GLU A 471 -10.26 -23.99 -47.03
N GLY A 472 -9.07 -23.58 -46.58
CA GLY A 472 -7.94 -24.49 -46.32
C GLY A 472 -7.21 -25.02 -47.56
N GLN A 473 -7.65 -24.69 -48.79
CA GLN A 473 -7.01 -25.20 -50.02
C GLN A 473 -6.75 -24.13 -51.09
N ILE A 474 -7.71 -23.25 -51.35
CA ILE A 474 -7.67 -22.28 -52.44
C ILE A 474 -8.07 -20.90 -51.91
N ASP A 475 -7.10 -19.99 -51.84
CA ASP A 475 -7.30 -18.58 -51.52
C ASP A 475 -7.16 -17.69 -52.76
N MET A 476 -7.62 -16.45 -52.63
CA MET A 476 -7.32 -15.36 -53.54
C MET A 476 -6.46 -14.35 -52.78
N ILE A 477 -5.28 -14.07 -53.30
CA ILE A 477 -4.29 -13.20 -52.67
C ILE A 477 -3.68 -12.27 -53.71
N TRP A 478 -3.69 -10.97 -53.41
CA TRP A 478 -2.92 -9.97 -54.16
C TRP A 478 -2.10 -9.09 -53.22
N GLU A 479 -1.01 -8.52 -53.73
CA GLU A 479 -0.10 -7.64 -52.99
C GLU A 479 -0.21 -6.21 -53.49
N ASN A 480 -0.38 -5.25 -52.57
CA ASN A 480 -0.40 -3.84 -52.88
C ASN A 480 1.02 -3.34 -53.18
N ASN A 481 1.41 -3.37 -54.44
CA ASN A 481 2.74 -2.96 -54.91
C ASN A 481 2.88 -1.43 -55.15
N THR A 482 2.03 -0.61 -54.54
CA THR A 482 1.98 0.84 -54.74
C THR A 482 2.37 1.60 -53.46
N PRO A 483 2.80 2.87 -53.54
CA PRO A 483 3.16 3.64 -52.35
C PRO A 483 1.93 4.13 -51.55
N TYR A 484 0.71 3.78 -51.98
CA TYR A 484 -0.54 4.21 -51.36
C TYR A 484 -1.28 3.03 -50.74
N GLY A 485 -1.96 3.23 -49.62
CA GLY A 485 -2.90 2.26 -49.08
C GLY A 485 -4.13 2.11 -49.97
N VAL A 486 -4.85 1.01 -49.82
CA VAL A 486 -6.10 0.75 -50.52
C VAL A 486 -7.18 0.29 -49.57
N MET A 487 -8.37 0.88 -49.66
CA MET A 487 -9.55 0.45 -48.92
C MET A 487 -10.50 -0.30 -49.85
N VAL A 488 -10.92 -1.49 -49.44
CA VAL A 488 -11.90 -2.30 -50.16
C VAL A 488 -13.31 -1.89 -49.75
N GLN A 489 -14.22 -1.76 -50.71
CA GLN A 489 -15.65 -1.61 -50.48
C GLN A 489 -16.39 -2.63 -51.33
N ALA A 490 -17.29 -3.41 -50.73
CA ALA A 490 -18.13 -4.35 -51.48
C ALA A 490 -19.57 -4.32 -50.97
N TRP A 491 -20.54 -4.44 -51.87
CA TRP A 491 -21.95 -4.49 -51.50
C TRP A 491 -22.74 -5.30 -52.51
N VAL A 492 -23.96 -5.68 -52.12
CA VAL A 492 -24.88 -6.43 -52.97
C VAL A 492 -26.13 -5.58 -53.17
N SER A 493 -26.35 -5.10 -54.39
CA SER A 493 -27.54 -4.34 -54.78
C SER A 493 -27.82 -4.54 -56.27
N ASP A 494 -29.05 -4.23 -56.70
CA ASP A 494 -29.40 -4.17 -58.13
C ASP A 494 -29.07 -5.45 -58.91
N ASN A 495 -29.31 -6.61 -58.28
CA ASN A 495 -29.01 -7.94 -58.82
C ASN A 495 -27.54 -8.17 -59.21
N ALA A 496 -26.63 -7.37 -58.63
CA ALA A 496 -25.18 -7.48 -58.81
C ALA A 496 -24.44 -7.49 -57.47
N VAL A 497 -23.27 -8.12 -57.49
CA VAL A 497 -22.24 -7.92 -56.47
C VAL A 497 -21.32 -6.83 -57.00
N HIS A 498 -21.12 -5.78 -56.21
CA HIS A 498 -20.28 -4.64 -56.55
C HIS A 498 -19.03 -4.65 -55.67
N THR A 499 -17.91 -4.24 -56.24
CA THR A 499 -16.68 -4.01 -55.50
C THR A 499 -15.99 -2.78 -56.04
N ARG A 500 -15.49 -1.96 -55.13
CA ARG A 500 -14.75 -0.74 -55.40
C ARG A 500 -13.50 -0.70 -54.55
N LEU A 501 -12.41 -0.22 -55.15
CA LEU A 501 -11.18 0.09 -54.44
C LEU A 501 -11.00 1.59 -54.35
N TRP A 502 -10.70 2.07 -53.14
CA TRP A 502 -10.34 3.46 -52.88
C TRP A 502 -8.85 3.56 -52.60
N SER A 503 -8.14 4.44 -53.32
CA SER A 503 -6.70 4.64 -53.18
C SER A 503 -6.28 5.97 -53.86
N THR A 504 -5.04 6.07 -54.32
CA THR A 504 -4.58 7.06 -55.31
C THR A 504 -4.21 6.31 -56.59
N LYS A 505 -4.62 6.82 -57.76
CA LYS A 505 -4.27 6.17 -59.03
C LYS A 505 -2.76 6.11 -59.21
N TYR A 506 -2.25 4.91 -59.43
CA TYR A 506 -0.82 4.65 -59.62
C TYR A 506 -0.54 3.93 -60.93
N TRP A 507 -1.31 2.90 -61.26
CA TRP A 507 -1.20 2.15 -62.51
C TRP A 507 -2.27 2.55 -63.53
N LYS A 508 -1.86 2.71 -64.78
CA LYS A 508 -2.68 2.55 -65.97
C LYS A 508 -2.63 1.08 -66.37
N VAL A 509 -3.78 0.41 -66.28
CA VAL A 509 -3.93 -1.00 -66.65
C VAL A 509 -4.69 -1.13 -67.96
N SER A 510 -4.18 -1.95 -68.87
CA SER A 510 -4.90 -2.37 -70.08
C SER A 510 -4.73 -3.86 -70.29
N GLU A 511 -5.69 -4.49 -70.97
CA GLU A 511 -5.65 -5.93 -71.23
C GLU A 511 -5.92 -6.27 -72.70
N LYS A 512 -5.44 -7.45 -73.11
CA LYS A 512 -5.79 -8.09 -74.39
C LYS A 512 -6.23 -9.52 -74.12
N SER A 513 -7.20 -9.98 -74.89
CA SER A 513 -7.64 -11.38 -74.90
C SER A 513 -7.31 -12.02 -76.25
N SER A 514 -6.89 -13.28 -76.23
CA SER A 514 -6.79 -14.12 -77.44
C SER A 514 -8.16 -14.43 -78.06
N GLY A 515 -9.26 -14.15 -77.35
CA GLY A 515 -10.54 -14.81 -77.59
C GLY A 515 -10.51 -16.28 -77.17
N LYS A 516 -11.65 -16.96 -77.32
CA LYS A 516 -11.78 -18.39 -77.00
C LYS A 516 -11.21 -19.22 -78.16
N TYR A 517 -10.25 -20.09 -77.89
CA TYR A 517 -9.67 -21.01 -78.85
C TYR A 517 -9.60 -22.44 -78.29
N ASN A 518 -9.14 -23.41 -79.07
CA ASN A 518 -9.04 -24.82 -78.66
C ASN A 518 -10.36 -25.34 -78.04
N LEU A 519 -11.44 -25.22 -78.80
CA LEU A 519 -12.78 -25.54 -78.32
C LEU A 519 -12.94 -27.06 -78.11
N THR A 520 -13.53 -27.47 -76.98
CA THR A 520 -13.84 -28.87 -76.67
C THR A 520 -15.34 -29.06 -76.57
N ASP A 521 -15.89 -30.06 -77.26
CA ASP A 521 -17.32 -30.35 -77.20
C ASP A 521 -17.73 -31.01 -75.87
N PRO A 522 -18.96 -30.73 -75.38
CA PRO A 522 -19.48 -31.39 -74.19
C PRO A 522 -19.83 -32.86 -74.44
N GLU A 523 -19.56 -33.70 -73.44
CA GLU A 523 -19.83 -35.13 -73.44
C GLU A 523 -20.97 -35.48 -72.47
N THR A 524 -21.48 -36.71 -72.54
CA THR A 524 -22.33 -37.28 -71.49
C THR A 524 -21.48 -37.99 -70.45
N LYS A 525 -21.54 -37.54 -69.20
CA LYS A 525 -20.87 -38.15 -68.06
C LYS A 525 -21.89 -38.74 -67.08
N TYR A 526 -21.52 -39.86 -66.49
CA TYR A 526 -22.32 -40.58 -65.50
C TYR A 526 -21.73 -40.34 -64.11
N ASN A 527 -22.57 -40.04 -63.12
CA ASN A 527 -22.15 -39.80 -61.75
C ASN A 527 -22.97 -40.66 -60.79
N GLU A 528 -22.28 -41.57 -60.09
CA GLU A 528 -22.87 -42.52 -59.14
C GLU A 528 -22.98 -41.96 -57.71
N ALA A 529 -22.60 -40.69 -57.48
CA ALA A 529 -22.72 -40.07 -56.17
C ALA A 529 -24.18 -40.04 -55.68
N GLU A 530 -24.39 -40.34 -54.40
CA GLU A 530 -25.72 -40.38 -53.76
C GLU A 530 -26.48 -39.05 -53.91
N LYS A 531 -25.77 -37.92 -53.87
CA LYS A 531 -26.31 -36.56 -54.07
C LYS A 531 -26.02 -36.00 -55.47
N CYS A 532 -25.98 -36.85 -56.49
CA CYS A 532 -25.77 -36.41 -57.86
C CYS A 532 -26.84 -35.41 -58.30
N VAL A 533 -26.39 -34.30 -58.91
CA VAL A 533 -27.26 -33.32 -59.58
C VAL A 533 -27.14 -33.54 -61.09
N ALA A 534 -28.25 -33.84 -61.75
CA ALA A 534 -28.29 -33.98 -63.20
C ALA A 534 -28.12 -32.60 -63.87
N GLU A 535 -27.36 -32.55 -64.96
CA GLU A 535 -27.09 -31.32 -65.70
C GLU A 535 -27.35 -31.56 -67.19
N SER A 536 -28.02 -30.63 -67.86
CA SER A 536 -28.27 -30.73 -69.30
C SER A 536 -27.00 -30.56 -70.15
N GLY A 537 -25.98 -29.89 -69.61
CA GLY A 537 -24.77 -29.53 -70.32
C GLY A 537 -25.02 -28.59 -71.50
N GLY A 538 -24.07 -28.53 -72.43
CA GLY A 538 -24.24 -27.93 -73.76
C GLY A 538 -23.28 -26.79 -74.11
N GLN A 539 -22.51 -26.28 -73.13
CA GLN A 539 -21.50 -25.25 -73.42
C GLN A 539 -20.14 -25.91 -73.70
N LYS A 540 -19.47 -25.47 -74.78
CA LYS A 540 -18.13 -25.93 -75.14
C LYS A 540 -17.08 -25.45 -74.12
N GLY A 541 -16.08 -26.30 -73.89
CA GLY A 541 -14.84 -25.92 -73.24
C GLY A 541 -13.99 -25.10 -74.20
N PHE A 542 -13.00 -24.38 -73.67
CA PHE A 542 -12.10 -23.55 -74.47
C PHE A 542 -10.87 -23.16 -73.68
N THR A 543 -9.79 -22.85 -74.38
CA THR A 543 -8.62 -22.16 -73.85
C THR A 543 -8.73 -20.66 -74.14
N ILE A 544 -8.19 -19.83 -73.25
CA ILE A 544 -8.09 -18.38 -73.41
C ILE A 544 -6.80 -17.87 -72.78
N ASP A 545 -6.16 -16.91 -73.45
CA ASP A 545 -5.04 -16.14 -72.93
C ASP A 545 -5.49 -14.72 -72.62
N ILE A 546 -5.16 -14.24 -71.42
CA ILE A 546 -5.34 -12.85 -70.99
C ILE A 546 -3.97 -12.25 -70.76
N THR A 547 -3.65 -11.20 -71.51
CA THR A 547 -2.41 -10.43 -71.35
C THR A 547 -2.71 -9.09 -70.69
N ARG A 548 -2.14 -8.86 -69.49
CA ARG A 548 -2.22 -7.60 -68.75
C ARG A 548 -0.97 -6.75 -69.00
N TYR A 549 -1.18 -5.45 -69.19
CA TYR A 549 -0.13 -4.44 -69.28
C TYR A 549 -0.31 -3.42 -68.17
N ARG A 550 0.80 -3.01 -67.55
CA ARG A 550 0.83 -2.04 -66.44
C ARG A 550 1.90 -0.99 -66.69
N GLU A 551 1.49 0.26 -66.62
CA GLU A 551 2.34 1.44 -66.76
C GLU A 551 1.94 2.46 -65.70
N THR A 552 2.88 3.13 -65.04
CA THR A 552 2.52 4.15 -64.06
C THR A 552 1.80 5.31 -64.74
N ILE A 553 0.94 6.01 -64.01
CA ILE A 553 0.15 7.13 -64.56
C ILE A 553 1.03 8.25 -65.14
N ASP A 554 2.22 8.44 -64.58
CA ASP A 554 3.23 9.40 -65.04
C ASP A 554 4.13 8.88 -66.19
N GLY A 555 3.97 7.61 -66.59
CA GLY A 555 4.78 6.95 -67.62
C GLY A 555 6.22 6.61 -67.20
N SER A 556 6.60 6.84 -65.94
CA SER A 556 7.98 6.63 -65.47
C SER A 556 8.37 5.15 -65.39
N LYS A 557 7.40 4.24 -65.21
CA LYS A 557 7.64 2.80 -65.06
C LYS A 557 6.61 1.99 -65.84
N LYS A 558 7.11 1.08 -66.67
CA LYS A 558 6.30 0.08 -67.39
C LYS A 558 6.76 -1.32 -67.03
N LEU A 559 5.82 -2.17 -66.64
CA LEU A 559 6.11 -3.57 -66.33
C LEU A 559 6.01 -4.43 -67.59
N PRO A 560 6.72 -5.58 -67.64
CA PRO A 560 6.54 -6.57 -68.69
C PRO A 560 5.08 -7.02 -68.81
N ALA A 561 4.68 -7.41 -70.02
CA ALA A 561 3.36 -7.98 -70.26
C ALA A 561 3.22 -9.30 -69.49
N GLU A 562 2.10 -9.46 -68.79
CA GLU A 562 1.78 -10.65 -68.01
C GLU A 562 0.68 -11.43 -68.73
N THR A 563 1.01 -12.57 -69.33
CA THR A 563 0.03 -13.44 -69.99
C THR A 563 -0.30 -14.64 -69.10
N LYS A 564 -1.60 -14.85 -68.85
CA LYS A 564 -2.11 -16.07 -68.20
C LYS A 564 -2.99 -16.84 -69.17
N SER A 565 -2.73 -18.13 -69.27
CA SER A 565 -3.52 -19.07 -70.05
C SER A 565 -4.37 -19.93 -69.14
N TRP A 566 -5.63 -20.16 -69.51
CA TRP A 566 -6.49 -21.09 -68.80
C TRP A 566 -7.36 -21.89 -69.77
N THR A 567 -7.50 -23.18 -69.49
CA THR A 567 -8.38 -24.09 -70.24
C THR A 567 -9.58 -24.46 -69.40
N TYR A 568 -10.74 -24.02 -69.83
CA TYR A 568 -12.03 -24.38 -69.25
C TYR A 568 -12.55 -25.68 -69.87
N SER A 569 -13.01 -26.57 -69.00
CA SER A 569 -13.74 -27.78 -69.39
C SER A 569 -15.12 -27.43 -69.96
N PRO A 570 -15.65 -28.24 -70.89
CA PRO A 570 -17.03 -28.10 -71.33
C PRO A 570 -18.02 -28.36 -70.19
N TRP A 571 -19.21 -27.79 -70.33
CA TRP A 571 -20.37 -28.16 -69.53
C TRP A 571 -20.96 -29.45 -70.10
N ASN A 572 -20.50 -30.58 -69.56
CA ASN A 572 -20.97 -31.92 -69.91
C ASN A 572 -22.42 -32.13 -69.46
N LYS A 573 -23.15 -32.99 -70.18
CA LYS A 573 -24.42 -33.52 -69.70
C LYS A 573 -24.13 -34.51 -68.58
N ILE A 574 -24.71 -34.32 -67.39
CA ILE A 574 -24.55 -35.22 -66.25
C ILE A 574 -25.81 -36.07 -66.09
N VAL A 575 -25.66 -37.39 -66.16
CA VAL A 575 -26.70 -38.37 -65.87
C VAL A 575 -26.37 -39.03 -64.53
N CYS A 576 -27.31 -38.98 -63.59
CA CYS A 576 -27.13 -39.61 -62.28
C CYS A 576 -27.36 -41.12 -62.36
N GLY A 577 -26.43 -41.88 -61.79
CA GLY A 577 -26.42 -43.34 -61.83
C GLY A 577 -25.29 -43.91 -62.68
N LYS A 578 -25.29 -45.24 -62.78
CA LYS A 578 -24.29 -46.01 -63.54
C LYS A 578 -24.41 -45.74 -65.03
N LYS A 579 -23.27 -45.79 -65.72
CA LYS A 579 -23.24 -45.82 -67.18
C LYS A 579 -23.99 -47.08 -67.67
N PRO A 580 -24.99 -46.95 -68.56
CA PRO A 580 -25.75 -48.05 -69.13
C PRO A 580 -24.88 -49.07 -69.84
#